data_AF-K2NW10-F1
#
_entry.id   AF-K2NW10-F1
#
_cell.length_a   1.000
_cell.length_b   1.000
_cell.length_c   1.000
_cell.angle_alpha   90.00
_cell.angle_beta   90.00
_cell.angle_gamma   90.00
#
_symmetry.space_group_name_H-M   'P 1'
#
loop_
_entity.id
_entity.type
_entity.pdbx_description
1 polymer ?
#
loop_
_entity_poly.entity_id
_entity_poly.type
_entity_poly.pdbx_seq_one_letter_code
_entity_poly.pdbx_strand_id
1 'polypeptide(L)'
;MEDDQFRRRLIRFYEVHNPSCLSSVDAIWQTYRGREEDIFRVLTDKYGPEPVLQDENGESLRTQVRGPNTSLDGLSIPQKDLHLQNQFKERPESSQNRKDFALPKAESSLTLNLIDVNKTKGVHYSRQTTVKPEKSRNLREKLIEFYQKYNKSMVPFVNEVIENYNGNEERMFEDLKRQYKEPMDLVLSVGSSSMEDLNAVMKRLSDALETKTAETLALKKDKEHLARELTAANELLESSQSNEKNLKTQLLAAEEQLQGCHGSAELEIKNAEVAALQKDKENLAKELAMTNKLLESVQEKENLLRSQLLATEEILRSREEIISNDARQRDKEQIRENSLQAELSAVRKECSALRSSVFNSGNRIRVLEVEKQQLLEELKEAEKRIIDIGELLSKEHQKNLSLLEEVGRLRLTTGGALSEAAFTSIVNDIEKQFSEHYEKKLGQYREEMNDYYVYAENQLRRRDALIAELSINH
;
A
#
# COMPACT_ATOMS: atom_id res chain seq x y z
N MET A 1 20.91 -4.47 -1.88
CA MET A 1 20.50 -5.86 -1.61
C MET A 1 19.59 -6.38 -2.71
N GLU A 2 18.75 -5.54 -3.34
CA GLU A 2 17.90 -5.92 -4.49
C GLU A 2 18.71 -6.11 -5.79
N ASP A 3 19.70 -5.25 -6.06
CA ASP A 3 20.55 -5.30 -7.26
C ASP A 3 21.29 -6.65 -7.46
N ASP A 4 21.71 -7.30 -6.36
CA ASP A 4 22.42 -8.58 -6.42
C ASP A 4 21.47 -9.75 -6.74
N GLN A 5 20.17 -9.61 -6.43
CA GLN A 5 19.17 -10.63 -6.70
C GLN A 5 18.80 -10.64 -8.19
N PHE A 6 18.64 -9.46 -8.80
CA PHE A 6 18.37 -9.31 -10.22
C PHE A 6 19.51 -9.87 -11.08
N ARG A 7 20.76 -9.56 -10.72
CA ARG A 7 21.95 -10.07 -11.42
C ARG A 7 22.03 -11.60 -11.37
N ARG A 8 21.78 -12.22 -10.20
CA ARG A 8 21.76 -13.69 -10.06
C ARG A 8 20.64 -14.34 -10.88
N ARG A 9 19.47 -13.71 -10.92
CA ARG A 9 18.32 -14.16 -11.71
C ARG A 9 18.63 -14.17 -13.22
N LEU A 10 19.32 -13.13 -13.70
CA LEU A 10 19.70 -13.01 -15.11
C LEU A 10 20.78 -14.01 -15.53
N ILE A 11 21.78 -14.25 -14.67
CA ILE A 11 22.82 -15.28 -14.88
C ILE A 11 22.16 -16.64 -15.08
N ARG A 12 21.27 -17.02 -14.18
CA ARG A 12 20.58 -18.31 -14.20
C ARG A 12 19.73 -18.52 -15.44
N PHE A 13 19.06 -17.47 -15.90
CA PHE A 13 18.27 -17.52 -17.13
C PHE A 13 19.16 -17.81 -18.34
N TYR A 14 20.30 -17.12 -18.45
CA TYR A 14 21.23 -17.33 -19.55
C TYR A 14 22.03 -18.63 -19.45
N GLU A 15 22.33 -19.15 -18.25
CA GLU A 15 22.97 -20.47 -18.08
C GLU A 15 22.16 -21.59 -18.72
N VAL A 16 20.82 -21.53 -18.62
CA VAL A 16 19.91 -22.55 -19.16
C VAL A 16 19.65 -22.36 -20.64
N HIS A 17 19.43 -21.11 -21.08
CA HIS A 17 18.96 -20.85 -22.45
C HIS A 17 20.08 -20.47 -23.43
N ASN A 18 21.15 -19.77 -22.98
CA ASN A 18 22.28 -19.41 -23.83
C ASN A 18 23.53 -19.00 -23.01
N PRO A 19 24.43 -19.95 -22.67
CA PRO A 19 25.60 -19.68 -21.83
C PRO A 19 26.64 -18.77 -22.49
N SER A 20 26.57 -18.57 -23.81
CA SER A 20 27.49 -17.68 -24.54
C SER A 20 27.24 -16.20 -24.23
N CYS A 21 26.04 -15.86 -23.73
CA CYS A 21 25.68 -14.49 -23.36
C CYS A 21 26.05 -14.12 -21.92
N LEU A 22 26.64 -15.03 -21.13
CA LEU A 22 27.01 -14.80 -19.74
C LEU A 22 28.04 -13.67 -19.56
N SER A 23 28.95 -13.50 -20.52
CA SER A 23 29.93 -12.41 -20.54
C SER A 23 29.30 -11.03 -20.75
N SER A 24 28.09 -10.97 -21.30
CA SER A 24 27.36 -9.73 -21.58
C SER A 24 26.33 -9.38 -20.49
N VAL A 25 26.16 -10.25 -19.48
CA VAL A 25 25.18 -10.08 -18.40
C VAL A 25 25.42 -8.79 -17.62
N ASP A 26 26.67 -8.44 -17.32
CA ASP A 26 26.99 -7.24 -16.56
C ASP A 26 26.67 -5.95 -17.35
N ALA A 27 26.81 -5.98 -18.68
CA ALA A 27 26.43 -4.85 -19.54
C ALA A 27 24.91 -4.71 -19.70
N ILE A 28 24.21 -5.83 -19.85
CA ILE A 28 22.74 -5.86 -19.93
C ILE A 28 22.13 -5.42 -18.59
N TRP A 29 22.70 -5.87 -17.48
CA TRP A 29 22.31 -5.45 -16.13
C TRP A 29 22.38 -3.94 -15.94
N GLN A 30 23.49 -3.30 -16.33
CA GLN A 30 23.65 -1.84 -16.21
C GLN A 30 22.65 -1.06 -17.08
N THR A 31 22.33 -1.57 -18.26
CA THR A 31 21.44 -0.89 -19.22
C THR A 31 19.97 -0.95 -18.80
N TYR A 32 19.57 -1.99 -18.08
CA TYR A 32 18.18 -2.27 -17.69
C TYR A 32 17.89 -2.01 -16.20
N ARG A 33 18.79 -1.31 -15.49
CA ARG A 33 18.57 -0.90 -14.10
C ARG A 33 17.29 -0.08 -13.97
N GLY A 34 16.34 -0.54 -13.14
CA GLY A 34 15.01 0.08 -12.96
C GLY A 34 13.96 -0.31 -14.02
N ARG A 35 14.27 -1.22 -14.94
CA ARG A 35 13.36 -1.86 -15.92
C ARG A 35 13.60 -3.36 -15.98
N GLU A 36 13.68 -3.97 -14.80
CA GLU A 36 14.15 -5.34 -14.59
C GLU A 36 13.11 -6.37 -15.06
N GLU A 37 11.83 -6.08 -14.88
CA GLU A 37 10.72 -6.95 -15.32
C GLU A 37 10.56 -6.96 -16.84
N ASP A 38 10.89 -5.86 -17.53
CA ASP A 38 10.76 -5.75 -18.98
C ASP A 38 11.75 -6.65 -19.72
N ILE A 39 12.99 -6.77 -19.22
CA ILE A 39 13.98 -7.67 -19.82
C ILE A 39 13.58 -9.14 -19.61
N PHE A 40 13.03 -9.51 -18.45
CA PHE A 40 12.55 -10.88 -18.24
C PHE A 40 11.32 -11.21 -19.07
N ARG A 41 10.44 -10.24 -19.34
CA ARG A 41 9.32 -10.40 -20.28
C ARG A 41 9.82 -10.74 -21.68
N VAL A 42 10.77 -9.96 -22.19
CA VAL A 42 11.38 -10.16 -23.52
C VAL A 42 12.16 -11.49 -23.57
N LEU A 43 12.86 -11.84 -22.50
CA LEU A 43 13.59 -13.10 -22.42
C LEU A 43 12.66 -14.31 -22.33
N THR A 44 11.54 -14.18 -21.62
CA THR A 44 10.51 -15.22 -21.54
C THR A 44 9.82 -15.43 -22.88
N ASP A 45 9.51 -14.36 -23.59
CA ASP A 45 8.94 -14.42 -24.94
C ASP A 45 9.92 -15.06 -25.94
N LYS A 46 11.23 -14.82 -25.77
CA LYS A 46 12.26 -15.29 -26.69
C LYS A 46 12.75 -16.72 -26.42
N TYR A 47 12.85 -17.12 -25.16
CA TYR A 47 13.49 -18.39 -24.75
C TYR A 47 12.57 -19.31 -23.94
N GLY A 48 11.39 -18.85 -23.52
CA GLY A 48 10.43 -19.63 -22.74
C GLY A 48 10.45 -19.30 -21.24
N PRO A 49 9.63 -20.01 -20.43
CA PRO A 49 9.43 -19.71 -19.02
C PRO A 49 10.72 -19.79 -18.21
N GLU A 50 10.87 -18.89 -17.24
CA GLU A 50 12.04 -18.80 -16.38
C GLU A 50 12.30 -20.09 -15.57
N PRO A 51 13.56 -20.56 -15.49
CA PRO A 51 13.90 -21.75 -14.71
C PRO A 51 13.59 -21.56 -13.21
N VAL A 52 12.73 -22.44 -12.66
CA VAL A 52 12.21 -22.40 -11.28
C VAL A 52 13.31 -22.60 -10.25
N LEU A 53 13.42 -21.73 -9.23
CA LEU A 53 14.35 -21.83 -8.09
C LEU A 53 14.35 -23.24 -7.52
N GLN A 54 15.45 -23.98 -7.73
CA GLN A 54 15.75 -25.15 -6.93
C GLN A 54 16.40 -24.62 -5.64
N ASP A 55 15.55 -24.22 -4.71
CA ASP A 55 15.93 -24.23 -3.31
C ASP A 55 16.12 -25.71 -2.93
N GLU A 56 17.22 -26.03 -2.25
CA GLU A 56 17.53 -27.38 -1.75
C GLU A 56 16.62 -27.81 -0.59
N ASN A 57 15.31 -27.57 -0.68
CA ASN A 57 14.33 -28.08 0.27
C ASN A 57 13.12 -28.61 -0.52
N GLY A 58 13.13 -29.92 -0.72
CA GLY A 58 12.16 -30.60 -1.56
C GLY A 58 10.76 -30.62 -0.98
N GLU A 59 9.79 -30.18 -1.79
CA GLU A 59 8.42 -30.70 -1.77
C GLU A 59 7.92 -30.84 -3.21
N SER A 60 8.01 -32.08 -3.72
CA SER A 60 7.44 -32.47 -5.01
C SER A 60 6.01 -32.96 -4.79
N LEU A 61 5.02 -32.09 -4.98
CA LEU A 61 3.61 -32.51 -5.14
C LEU A 61 3.39 -32.98 -6.58
N ARG A 62 3.48 -34.30 -6.80
CA ARG A 62 2.88 -34.97 -7.96
C ARG A 62 1.55 -35.60 -7.57
N THR A 63 0.53 -35.29 -8.36
CA THR A 63 -0.81 -35.85 -8.31
C THR A 63 -0.83 -37.31 -8.82
N GLN A 64 -1.38 -38.20 -7.98
CA GLN A 64 -2.12 -39.46 -8.22
C GLN A 64 -1.43 -40.69 -8.86
N VAL A 65 -1.51 -41.85 -8.18
CA VAL A 65 -2.37 -43.03 -8.50
C VAL A 65 -1.93 -44.28 -7.70
N ARG A 66 -2.85 -44.81 -6.87
CA ARG A 66 -3.19 -46.24 -6.57
C ARG A 66 -2.13 -47.29 -6.15
N GLY A 67 -2.31 -47.84 -4.93
CA GLY A 67 -2.28 -49.29 -4.64
C GLY A 67 -1.11 -49.84 -3.80
N PRO A 68 -1.32 -50.91 -2.96
CA PRO A 68 -0.69 -51.05 -1.65
C PRO A 68 0.31 -52.23 -1.50
N ASN A 69 1.28 -52.10 -0.59
CA ASN A 69 1.64 -53.06 0.49
C ASN A 69 3.10 -52.93 0.97
N THR A 70 3.32 -53.47 2.18
CA THR A 70 4.56 -54.00 2.78
C THR A 70 5.55 -53.06 3.49
N SER A 71 5.33 -52.93 4.81
CA SER A 71 6.16 -53.43 5.92
C SER A 71 7.68 -53.17 6.04
N LEU A 72 7.99 -52.76 7.27
CA LEU A 72 9.12 -53.09 8.16
C LEU A 72 10.35 -52.17 8.26
N ASP A 73 10.61 -51.87 9.54
CA ASP A 73 11.88 -51.69 10.24
C ASP A 73 12.70 -50.39 10.13
N GLY A 74 12.85 -49.76 11.30
CA GLY A 74 14.15 -49.83 11.97
C GLY A 74 14.86 -48.51 12.30
N LEU A 75 14.65 -48.05 13.54
CA LEU A 75 15.70 -47.65 14.50
C LEU A 75 16.73 -46.55 14.11
N SER A 76 16.63 -45.38 14.76
CA SER A 76 17.54 -44.97 15.86
C SER A 76 17.72 -43.45 16.00
N ILE A 77 17.44 -42.98 17.21
CA ILE A 77 17.92 -41.72 17.82
C ILE A 77 19.38 -41.96 18.27
N PRO A 78 20.28 -40.94 18.35
CA PRO A 78 20.52 -40.32 19.66
C PRO A 78 20.75 -38.80 19.66
N GLN A 79 20.17 -38.16 20.68
CA GLN A 79 20.44 -36.82 21.20
C GLN A 79 21.91 -36.60 21.61
N LYS A 80 22.34 -35.32 21.59
CA LYS A 80 23.16 -34.62 22.62
C LYS A 80 22.84 -33.12 22.48
N ASP A 81 22.03 -32.52 23.34
CA ASP A 81 22.27 -32.00 24.70
C ASP A 81 23.23 -30.80 24.85
N LEU A 82 22.59 -29.71 25.28
CA LEU A 82 22.96 -28.73 26.30
C LEU A 82 23.58 -27.35 25.95
N HIS A 83 22.78 -26.35 26.36
CA HIS A 83 23.09 -25.14 27.14
C HIS A 83 23.58 -23.89 26.41
N LEU A 84 22.72 -22.88 26.22
CA LEU A 84 22.34 -21.78 27.13
C LEU A 84 23.40 -20.67 27.27
N GLN A 85 23.01 -19.46 26.85
CA GLN A 85 22.84 -18.27 27.71
C GLN A 85 23.47 -16.98 27.14
N ASN A 86 22.58 -16.04 26.75
CA ASN A 86 22.46 -14.64 27.20
C ASN A 86 23.75 -13.97 27.73
N GLN A 87 24.13 -12.71 27.46
CA GLN A 87 23.39 -11.51 27.10
C GLN A 87 24.30 -10.28 27.34
N PHE A 88 23.96 -9.14 26.72
CA PHE A 88 24.08 -7.75 27.19
C PHE A 88 25.43 -7.00 27.33
N LYS A 89 25.44 -5.80 26.75
CA LYS A 89 25.62 -4.45 27.38
C LYS A 89 25.65 -3.40 26.25
N GLU A 90 25.29 -2.12 26.37
CA GLU A 90 24.62 -1.31 27.38
C GLU A 90 24.33 0.07 26.73
N ARG A 91 23.47 0.86 27.36
CA ARG A 91 23.16 2.27 27.08
C ARG A 91 23.92 3.16 28.08
N PRO A 92 24.02 4.48 27.85
CA PRO A 92 23.65 5.45 28.90
C PRO A 92 22.66 6.51 28.35
N GLU A 93 21.52 6.78 29.02
CA GLU A 93 21.27 7.88 29.99
C GLU A 93 21.46 9.29 29.37
N SER A 94 20.52 10.24 29.44
CA SER A 94 19.92 10.80 30.66
C SER A 94 18.65 11.66 30.41
N SER A 95 17.72 11.66 31.38
CA SER A 95 17.02 12.83 32.03
C SER A 95 16.22 13.85 31.17
N GLN A 96 15.04 14.40 31.50
CA GLN A 96 14.26 14.52 32.74
C GLN A 96 12.89 15.22 32.44
N ASN A 97 11.92 15.03 33.35
CA ASN A 97 10.80 15.92 33.75
C ASN A 97 9.38 15.84 33.12
N ARG A 98 8.51 15.11 33.84
CA ARG A 98 7.21 15.48 34.47
C ARG A 98 6.42 16.70 33.94
N LYS A 99 5.10 16.48 33.72
CA LYS A 99 4.01 17.03 34.57
C LYS A 99 2.63 16.41 34.24
N ASP A 100 1.85 16.23 35.29
CA ASP A 100 0.48 15.70 35.39
C ASP A 100 -0.57 16.54 34.63
N PHE A 101 -1.74 15.95 34.30
CA PHE A 101 -3.07 16.46 34.66
C PHE A 101 -4.22 15.53 34.20
N ALA A 102 -5.31 15.62 34.94
CA ALA A 102 -6.39 14.65 35.10
C ALA A 102 -7.60 14.84 34.16
N LEU A 103 -8.43 13.79 34.13
CA LEU A 103 -9.79 13.69 33.60
C LEU A 103 -10.77 14.75 34.18
N PRO A 104 -11.90 15.03 33.50
CA PRO A 104 -13.16 14.46 34.01
C PRO A 104 -14.24 14.09 32.96
N LYS A 105 -15.14 13.20 33.42
CA LYS A 105 -16.47 12.82 32.88
C LYS A 105 -17.50 13.96 32.99
N ALA A 106 -18.52 13.95 32.12
CA ALA A 106 -19.95 14.03 32.51
C ALA A 106 -20.88 13.68 31.34
N GLU A 107 -22.02 13.11 31.70
CA GLU A 107 -23.13 12.60 30.88
C GLU A 107 -24.19 13.67 30.62
N SER A 108 -25.06 13.46 29.60
CA SER A 108 -26.53 13.34 29.78
C SER A 108 -27.39 13.99 28.67
N SER A 109 -28.26 13.12 28.14
CA SER A 109 -29.71 13.31 27.96
C SER A 109 -30.32 13.77 26.62
N LEU A 110 -31.25 12.90 26.23
CA LEU A 110 -32.24 12.90 25.14
C LEU A 110 -33.36 13.94 25.35
N THR A 111 -34.07 14.30 24.28
CA THR A 111 -35.56 14.33 24.26
C THR A 111 -36.10 14.49 22.83
N LEU A 112 -36.98 13.57 22.45
CA LEU A 112 -37.94 13.64 21.35
C LEU A 112 -39.22 14.33 21.84
N ASN A 113 -39.94 15.02 20.96
CA ASN A 113 -41.41 15.14 21.06
C ASN A 113 -42.05 15.34 19.69
N LEU A 114 -43.11 14.57 19.47
CA LEU A 114 -44.01 14.50 18.33
C LEU A 114 -45.43 14.76 18.89
N ILE A 115 -46.24 15.63 18.27
CA ILE A 115 -47.70 15.77 18.47
C ILE A 115 -48.27 16.16 17.09
N ASP A 116 -49.08 15.34 16.40
CA ASP A 116 -50.55 15.09 16.50
C ASP A 116 -51.42 16.35 16.15
N VAL A 117 -52.59 16.35 15.48
CA VAL A 117 -53.50 15.33 14.94
C VAL A 117 -54.64 16.00 14.11
N ASN A 118 -55.08 15.31 13.04
CA ASN A 118 -56.40 15.21 12.35
C ASN A 118 -57.39 16.40 12.13
N LYS A 119 -58.03 16.43 10.92
CA LYS A 119 -59.36 15.83 10.57
C LYS A 119 -60.24 16.72 9.64
N THR A 120 -60.72 16.19 8.50
CA THR A 120 -62.17 15.98 8.11
C THR A 120 -62.48 15.91 6.60
N LYS A 121 -63.04 14.74 6.21
CA LYS A 121 -64.03 14.32 5.18
C LYS A 121 -64.53 15.24 4.03
N GLY A 122 -64.63 14.67 2.81
CA GLY A 122 -65.86 14.75 1.98
C GLY A 122 -65.78 14.86 0.43
N VAL A 123 -65.75 13.71 -0.28
CA VAL A 123 -66.56 13.32 -1.48
C VAL A 123 -66.50 14.10 -2.85
N HIS A 124 -66.03 13.39 -3.91
CA HIS A 124 -66.36 13.34 -5.38
C HIS A 124 -66.61 14.63 -6.23
N TYR A 125 -66.27 14.81 -7.53
CA TYR A 125 -65.66 14.08 -8.68
C TYR A 125 -65.09 15.13 -9.70
N SER A 126 -64.07 14.73 -10.49
CA SER A 126 -63.68 15.20 -11.85
C SER A 126 -63.68 16.70 -12.24
N ARG A 127 -62.51 17.22 -12.64
CA ARG A 127 -62.14 17.57 -14.05
C ARG A 127 -60.92 18.51 -14.10
N GLN A 128 -59.87 18.03 -14.77
CA GLN A 128 -58.79 18.75 -15.48
C GLN A 128 -58.37 20.15 -14.96
N THR A 129 -57.20 20.24 -14.33
CA THR A 129 -56.40 21.47 -14.31
C THR A 129 -54.92 21.17 -14.56
N THR A 130 -54.38 21.95 -15.49
CA THR A 130 -53.02 21.99 -15.98
C THR A 130 -52.07 22.53 -14.91
N VAL A 131 -51.22 21.67 -14.33
CA VAL A 131 -50.12 22.09 -13.44
C VAL A 131 -48.79 21.87 -14.16
N LYS A 132 -48.34 22.85 -14.95
CA LYS A 132 -47.00 22.87 -15.56
C LYS A 132 -46.29 24.24 -15.68
N PRO A 133 -46.64 25.37 -15.02
CA PRO A 133 -45.85 26.60 -15.18
C PRO A 133 -44.73 26.81 -14.14
N GLU A 134 -44.75 26.12 -12.99
CA GLU A 134 -43.80 26.43 -11.90
C GLU A 134 -42.43 25.77 -12.03
N LYS A 135 -42.35 24.52 -12.51
CA LYS A 135 -41.06 23.83 -12.70
C LYS A 135 -40.20 24.49 -13.79
N SER A 136 -40.82 24.93 -14.88
CA SER A 136 -40.13 25.59 -16.00
C SER A 136 -39.54 26.96 -15.63
N ARG A 137 -40.19 27.71 -14.72
CA ARG A 137 -39.66 28.99 -14.23
C ARG A 137 -38.39 28.80 -13.39
N ASN A 138 -38.39 27.82 -12.49
CA ASN A 138 -37.24 27.50 -11.65
C ASN A 138 -36.04 26.95 -12.45
N LEU A 139 -36.31 26.22 -13.54
CA LEU A 139 -35.27 25.71 -14.43
C LEU A 139 -34.64 26.82 -15.26
N ARG A 140 -35.48 27.72 -15.78
CA ARG A 140 -35.05 28.88 -16.56
C ARG A 140 -34.12 29.79 -15.79
N GLU A 141 -34.46 30.11 -14.54
CA GLU A 141 -33.61 30.95 -13.68
C GLU A 141 -32.26 30.28 -13.40
N LYS A 142 -32.25 28.98 -13.08
CA LYS A 142 -31.00 28.21 -12.89
C LYS A 142 -30.11 28.18 -14.13
N LEU A 143 -30.70 28.09 -15.33
CA LEU A 143 -29.93 28.07 -16.57
C LEU A 143 -29.39 29.46 -16.93
N ILE A 144 -30.15 30.51 -16.65
CA ILE A 144 -29.68 31.89 -16.78
C ILE A 144 -28.50 32.14 -15.86
N GLU A 145 -28.58 31.75 -14.58
CA GLU A 145 -27.46 31.89 -13.63
C GLU A 145 -26.22 31.09 -14.09
N PHE A 146 -26.41 29.87 -14.60
CA PHE A 146 -25.32 29.05 -15.12
C PHE A 146 -24.63 29.71 -16.32
N TYR A 147 -25.38 30.14 -17.33
CA TYR A 147 -24.81 30.80 -18.51
C TYR A 147 -24.27 32.20 -18.19
N GLN A 148 -24.85 32.92 -17.24
CA GLN A 148 -24.29 34.20 -16.80
C GLN A 148 -22.89 34.05 -16.18
N LYS A 149 -22.60 32.88 -15.59
CA LYS A 149 -21.29 32.52 -15.02
C LYS A 149 -20.29 32.00 -16.06
N TYR A 150 -20.71 31.15 -17.00
CA TYR A 150 -19.79 30.46 -17.92
C TYR A 150 -19.82 30.99 -19.36
N ASN A 151 -20.96 31.47 -19.85
CA ASN A 151 -21.09 32.02 -21.21
C ASN A 151 -22.32 32.94 -21.38
N LYS A 152 -22.10 34.26 -21.22
CA LYS A 152 -23.17 35.28 -21.24
C LYS A 152 -23.91 35.39 -22.59
N SER A 153 -23.31 34.94 -23.71
CA SER A 153 -23.96 35.01 -25.03
C SER A 153 -25.08 34.00 -25.22
N MET A 154 -25.15 32.98 -24.35
CA MET A 154 -26.17 31.92 -24.42
C MET A 154 -27.46 32.26 -23.65
N VAL A 155 -27.46 33.35 -22.85
CA VAL A 155 -28.60 33.79 -22.04
C VAL A 155 -29.88 34.05 -22.87
N PRO A 156 -29.83 34.65 -24.07
CA PRO A 156 -31.03 34.86 -24.91
C PRO A 156 -31.67 33.57 -25.42
N PHE A 157 -30.88 32.50 -25.56
CA PHE A 157 -31.29 31.21 -26.14
C PHE A 157 -31.80 30.21 -25.09
N VAL A 158 -31.83 30.59 -23.81
CA VAL A 158 -32.22 29.71 -22.69
C VAL A 158 -33.61 29.10 -22.89
N ASN A 159 -34.57 29.86 -23.43
CA ASN A 159 -35.91 29.35 -23.66
C ASN A 159 -35.94 28.23 -24.72
N GLU A 160 -35.15 28.38 -25.78
CA GLU A 160 -35.04 27.41 -26.87
C GLU A 160 -34.31 26.13 -26.41
N VAL A 161 -33.29 26.28 -25.55
CA VAL A 161 -32.59 25.14 -24.92
C VAL A 161 -33.54 24.35 -24.02
N ILE A 162 -34.41 25.01 -23.27
CA ILE A 162 -35.39 24.34 -22.41
C ILE A 162 -36.45 23.58 -23.23
N GLU A 163 -36.90 24.16 -24.34
CA GLU A 163 -37.86 23.51 -25.25
C GLU A 163 -37.27 22.29 -25.95
N ASN A 164 -35.99 22.33 -26.34
CA ASN A 164 -35.30 21.22 -26.98
C ASN A 164 -35.06 20.02 -26.04
N TYR A 165 -35.05 20.24 -24.73
CA TYR A 165 -34.77 19.22 -23.71
C TYR A 165 -35.99 18.88 -22.83
N ASN A 166 -37.20 19.17 -23.32
CA ASN A 166 -38.48 19.03 -22.61
C ASN A 166 -38.64 17.65 -21.92
N GLY A 167 -38.41 17.61 -20.60
CA GLY A 167 -38.50 16.40 -19.76
C GLY A 167 -37.16 15.69 -19.41
N ASN A 168 -36.02 16.15 -19.95
CA ASN A 168 -34.67 15.60 -19.69
C ASN A 168 -33.71 16.67 -19.11
N GLU A 169 -34.22 17.40 -18.13
CA GLU A 169 -33.61 18.62 -17.61
C GLU A 169 -32.34 18.32 -16.78
N GLU A 170 -32.32 17.18 -16.10
CA GLU A 170 -31.14 16.71 -15.34
C GLU A 170 -29.98 16.36 -16.28
N ARG A 171 -30.25 15.66 -17.39
CA ARG A 171 -29.24 15.33 -18.40
C ARG A 171 -28.69 16.58 -19.09
N MET A 172 -29.54 17.56 -19.38
CA MET A 172 -29.12 18.85 -19.93
C MET A 172 -28.11 19.54 -18.98
N PHE A 173 -28.36 19.55 -17.67
CA PHE A 173 -27.42 20.13 -16.70
C PHE A 173 -26.14 19.30 -16.53
N GLU A 174 -26.20 17.98 -16.66
CA GLU A 174 -25.02 17.11 -16.66
C GLU A 174 -24.15 17.34 -17.90
N ASP A 175 -24.75 17.47 -19.08
CA ASP A 175 -24.04 17.77 -20.33
C ASP A 175 -23.43 19.17 -20.30
N LEU A 176 -24.17 20.16 -19.77
CA LEU A 176 -23.63 21.51 -19.59
C LEU A 176 -22.53 21.54 -18.54
N LYS A 177 -22.66 20.81 -17.44
CA LYS A 177 -21.55 20.63 -16.51
C LYS A 177 -20.39 19.97 -17.22
N ARG A 178 -20.57 18.88 -17.99
CA ARG A 178 -19.45 18.21 -18.69
C ARG A 178 -18.77 19.12 -19.71
N GLN A 179 -19.53 19.96 -20.41
CA GLN A 179 -19.02 20.86 -21.44
C GLN A 179 -18.26 22.07 -20.87
N TYR A 180 -18.63 22.53 -19.67
CA TYR A 180 -17.99 23.67 -19.00
C TYR A 180 -17.14 23.27 -17.77
N LYS A 181 -17.07 21.97 -17.44
CA LYS A 181 -16.18 21.42 -16.41
C LYS A 181 -14.81 21.20 -17.05
N GLU A 182 -14.08 22.31 -16.99
CA GLU A 182 -12.64 22.54 -17.15
C GLU A 182 -12.12 23.06 -18.49
N PRO A 183 -11.52 24.26 -18.42
CA PRO A 183 -10.05 24.34 -18.43
C PRO A 183 -9.49 25.22 -17.28
N MET A 184 -9.75 24.89 -16.01
CA MET A 184 -9.26 25.74 -14.90
C MET A 184 -8.99 25.03 -13.56
N ASP A 185 -8.57 23.76 -13.53
CA ASP A 185 -7.90 23.17 -12.35
C ASP A 185 -6.48 22.62 -12.64
N LEU A 186 -5.83 23.15 -13.68
CA LEU A 186 -4.37 23.04 -13.88
C LEU A 186 -3.64 24.25 -13.27
N VAL A 187 -3.88 24.51 -11.98
CA VAL A 187 -2.86 25.19 -11.15
C VAL A 187 -2.00 24.10 -10.53
N LEU A 188 -0.91 23.83 -11.24
CA LEU A 188 0.37 23.28 -10.78
C LEU A 188 0.50 23.11 -9.25
N SER A 189 0.40 21.86 -8.79
CA SER A 189 1.28 21.38 -7.71
C SER A 189 2.46 20.69 -8.38
N VAL A 190 3.50 21.47 -8.70
CA VAL A 190 4.78 20.95 -9.18
C VAL A 190 5.55 20.45 -7.96
N GLY A 191 5.35 19.16 -7.66
CA GLY A 191 6.42 18.33 -7.16
C GLY A 191 7.36 18.05 -8.33
N SER A 192 8.63 18.40 -8.19
CA SER A 192 9.68 18.24 -9.18
C SER A 192 9.77 16.83 -9.78
N SER A 193 9.40 16.63 -11.04
CA SER A 193 10.00 15.59 -11.89
C SER A 193 9.86 15.86 -13.41
N SER A 194 11.03 15.79 -14.05
CA SER A 194 11.39 15.60 -15.46
C SER A 194 10.60 16.22 -16.63
N MET A 195 11.34 17.05 -17.38
CA MET A 195 11.05 17.54 -18.74
C MET A 195 10.74 16.42 -19.76
N GLU A 196 11.17 15.17 -19.50
CA GLU A 196 10.89 14.01 -20.36
C GLU A 196 9.41 13.60 -20.34
N ASP A 197 8.71 13.76 -19.21
CA ASP A 197 7.30 13.37 -19.11
C ASP A 197 6.38 14.33 -19.89
N LEU A 198 6.72 15.62 -19.92
CA LEU A 198 6.01 16.62 -20.72
C LEU A 198 6.20 16.39 -22.22
N ASN A 199 7.43 16.07 -22.65
CA ASN A 199 7.73 15.74 -24.04
C ASN A 199 7.07 14.43 -24.48
N ALA A 200 6.96 13.44 -23.59
CA ALA A 200 6.25 12.19 -23.86
C ALA A 200 4.74 12.43 -24.05
N VAL A 201 4.13 13.31 -23.25
CA VAL A 201 2.71 13.68 -23.40
C VAL A 201 2.48 14.48 -24.68
N MET A 202 3.33 15.46 -25.00
CA MET A 202 3.22 16.20 -26.27
C MET A 202 3.38 15.29 -27.49
N LYS A 203 4.32 14.33 -27.44
CA LYS A 203 4.52 13.37 -28.52
C LYS A 203 3.29 12.46 -28.71
N ARG A 204 2.74 11.91 -27.62
CA ARG A 204 1.51 11.09 -27.69
C ARG A 204 0.31 11.86 -28.24
N LEU A 205 0.16 13.13 -27.88
CA LEU A 205 -0.90 13.98 -28.42
C LEU A 205 -0.68 14.28 -29.91
N SER A 206 0.56 14.49 -30.34
CA SER A 206 0.90 14.67 -31.76
C SER A 206 0.60 13.41 -32.57
N ASP A 207 1.02 12.24 -32.09
CA ASP A 207 0.78 10.95 -32.75
C ASP A 207 -0.73 10.60 -32.80
N ALA A 208 -1.47 10.91 -31.73
CA ALA A 208 -2.92 10.75 -31.67
C ALA A 208 -3.66 11.70 -32.64
N LEU A 209 -3.15 12.92 -32.81
CA LEU A 209 -3.71 13.87 -33.77
C LEU A 209 -3.44 13.39 -35.20
N GLU A 210 -2.21 12.96 -35.49
CA GLU A 210 -1.79 12.47 -36.80
C GLU A 210 -2.60 11.24 -37.24
N THR A 211 -2.78 10.26 -36.34
CA THR A 211 -3.63 9.09 -36.58
C THR A 211 -5.10 9.46 -36.84
N LYS A 212 -5.66 10.41 -36.09
CA LYS A 212 -7.03 10.91 -36.33
C LYS A 212 -7.16 11.66 -37.66
N THR A 213 -6.16 12.43 -38.08
CA THR A 213 -6.13 13.02 -39.43
C THR A 213 -6.03 11.97 -40.53
N ALA A 214 -5.27 10.90 -40.33
CA ALA A 214 -5.18 9.82 -41.32
C ALA A 214 -6.51 9.04 -41.46
N GLU A 215 -7.16 8.71 -40.33
CA GLU A 215 -8.48 8.06 -40.33
C GLU A 215 -9.55 8.90 -41.03
N THR A 216 -9.58 10.21 -40.76
CA THR A 216 -10.56 11.12 -41.40
C THR A 216 -10.32 11.27 -42.90
N LEU A 217 -9.06 11.23 -43.35
CA LEU A 217 -8.71 11.26 -44.77
C LEU A 217 -9.08 9.95 -45.48
N ALA A 218 -8.89 8.80 -44.82
CA ALA A 218 -9.33 7.50 -45.33
C ALA A 218 -10.85 7.44 -45.49
N LEU A 219 -11.60 7.82 -44.45
CA LEU A 219 -13.07 7.89 -44.51
C LEU A 219 -13.58 8.84 -45.60
N LYS A 220 -12.86 9.94 -45.86
CA LYS A 220 -13.19 10.85 -46.96
C LYS A 220 -13.02 10.19 -48.33
N LYS A 221 -11.93 9.43 -48.54
CA LYS A 221 -11.72 8.67 -49.79
C LYS A 221 -12.77 7.59 -49.99
N ASP A 222 -13.14 6.87 -48.93
CA ASP A 222 -14.17 5.83 -49.00
C ASP A 222 -15.55 6.43 -49.32
N LYS A 223 -15.89 7.58 -48.72
CA LYS A 223 -17.11 8.33 -49.06
C LYS A 223 -17.13 8.75 -50.54
N GLU A 224 -16.01 9.21 -51.08
CA GLU A 224 -15.89 9.59 -52.49
C GLU A 224 -15.96 8.38 -53.44
N HIS A 225 -15.51 7.19 -53.00
CA HIS A 225 -15.66 5.95 -53.75
C HIS A 225 -17.12 5.49 -53.80
N LEU A 226 -17.79 5.45 -52.64
CA LEU A 226 -19.21 5.08 -52.54
C LEU A 226 -20.10 6.04 -53.34
N ALA A 227 -19.79 7.34 -53.34
CA ALA A 227 -20.50 8.32 -54.15
C ALA A 227 -20.37 8.02 -55.66
N ARG A 228 -19.17 7.63 -56.12
CA ARG A 228 -18.92 7.26 -57.53
C ARG A 228 -19.61 5.96 -57.93
N GLU A 229 -19.59 4.95 -57.07
CA GLU A 229 -20.33 3.71 -57.30
C GLU A 229 -21.84 3.96 -57.34
N LEU A 230 -22.37 4.81 -56.46
CA LEU A 230 -23.78 5.17 -56.46
C LEU A 230 -24.20 5.91 -57.73
N THR A 231 -23.36 6.82 -58.24
CA THR A 231 -23.62 7.46 -59.54
C THR A 231 -23.59 6.47 -60.70
N ALA A 232 -22.62 5.54 -60.73
CA ALA A 232 -22.53 4.52 -61.77
C ALA A 232 -23.74 3.54 -61.73
N ALA A 233 -24.19 3.16 -60.53
CA ALA A 233 -25.37 2.33 -60.36
C ALA A 233 -26.66 3.02 -60.85
N ASN A 234 -26.80 4.33 -60.62
CA ASN A 234 -27.94 5.09 -61.12
C ASN A 234 -27.92 5.24 -62.64
N GLU A 235 -26.76 5.44 -63.26
CA GLU A 235 -26.62 5.48 -64.72
C GLU A 235 -27.00 4.13 -65.36
N LEU A 236 -26.60 3.01 -64.74
CA LEU A 236 -27.01 1.68 -65.18
C LEU A 236 -28.52 1.48 -65.07
N LEU A 237 -29.14 1.94 -63.98
CA LEU A 237 -30.59 1.86 -63.80
C LEU A 237 -31.34 2.66 -64.87
N GLU A 238 -30.92 3.89 -65.17
CA GLU A 238 -31.51 4.72 -66.22
C GLU A 238 -31.36 4.09 -67.61
N SER A 239 -30.20 3.47 -67.90
CA SER A 239 -30.01 2.73 -69.15
C SER A 239 -30.93 1.51 -69.26
N SER A 240 -31.17 0.80 -68.15
CA SER A 240 -32.08 -0.33 -68.09
C SER A 240 -33.54 0.11 -68.28
N GLN A 241 -33.95 1.22 -67.65
CA GLN A 241 -35.28 1.80 -67.84
C GLN A 241 -35.50 2.34 -69.26
N SER A 242 -34.47 2.91 -69.90
CA SER A 242 -34.53 3.31 -71.30
C SER A 242 -34.72 2.11 -72.22
N ASN A 243 -34.00 1.01 -71.96
CA ASN A 243 -34.17 -0.25 -72.69
C ASN A 243 -35.56 -0.87 -72.47
N GLU A 244 -36.10 -0.81 -71.25
CA GLU A 244 -37.45 -1.28 -70.95
C GLU A 244 -38.51 -0.46 -71.71
N LYS A 245 -38.35 0.86 -71.78
CA LYS A 245 -39.23 1.73 -72.57
C LYS A 245 -39.16 1.39 -74.06
N ASN A 246 -37.96 1.18 -74.60
CA ASN A 246 -37.78 0.76 -75.99
C ASN A 246 -38.45 -0.59 -76.29
N LEU A 247 -38.31 -1.57 -75.40
CA LEU A 247 -38.96 -2.88 -75.53
C LEU A 247 -40.49 -2.76 -75.47
N LYS A 248 -41.04 -1.93 -74.56
CA LYS A 248 -42.48 -1.64 -74.51
C LYS A 248 -42.99 -0.99 -75.80
N THR A 249 -42.25 -0.03 -76.37
CA THR A 249 -42.60 0.59 -77.64
C THR A 249 -42.55 -0.41 -78.80
N GLN A 250 -41.55 -1.31 -78.82
CA GLN A 250 -41.47 -2.38 -79.81
C GLN A 250 -42.63 -3.38 -79.67
N LEU A 251 -43.04 -3.69 -78.43
CA LEU A 251 -44.15 -4.60 -78.15
C LEU A 251 -45.48 -3.99 -78.60
N LEU A 252 -45.73 -2.71 -78.31
CA LEU A 252 -46.90 -1.98 -78.81
C LEU A 252 -46.94 -1.90 -80.34
N ALA A 253 -45.80 -1.64 -80.99
CA ALA A 253 -45.71 -1.62 -82.45
C ALA A 253 -45.97 -3.01 -83.07
N ALA A 254 -45.53 -4.09 -82.41
CA ALA A 254 -45.82 -5.46 -82.83
C ALA A 254 -47.30 -5.83 -82.60
N GLU A 255 -47.91 -5.37 -81.50
CA GLU A 255 -49.35 -5.53 -81.23
C GLU A 255 -50.21 -4.81 -82.27
N GLU A 256 -49.83 -3.59 -82.68
CA GLU A 256 -50.50 -2.83 -83.76
C GLU A 256 -50.38 -3.53 -85.13
N GLN A 257 -49.23 -4.16 -85.43
CA GLN A 257 -49.03 -4.96 -86.64
C GLN A 257 -49.90 -6.24 -86.65
N LEU A 258 -50.14 -6.83 -85.49
CA LEU A 258 -51.00 -8.01 -85.34
C LEU A 258 -52.49 -7.69 -85.43
N GLN A 259 -52.90 -6.45 -85.17
CA GLN A 259 -54.29 -6.01 -85.29
C GLN A 259 -54.76 -5.85 -86.77
N GLY A 260 -53.83 -5.91 -87.74
CA GLY A 260 -54.11 -5.70 -89.17
C GLY A 260 -54.26 -6.94 -90.05
N CYS A 261 -53.97 -8.16 -89.55
CA CYS A 261 -53.93 -9.37 -90.38
C CYS A 261 -54.94 -10.43 -89.93
N HIS A 262 -56.15 -10.38 -90.49
CA HIS A 262 -57.09 -11.50 -90.43
C HIS A 262 -56.88 -12.42 -91.63
N GLY A 263 -56.18 -13.55 -91.43
CA GLY A 263 -56.32 -14.73 -92.29
C GLY A 263 -55.07 -15.62 -92.47
N SER A 264 -55.04 -16.73 -91.73
CA SER A 264 -54.33 -18.01 -91.98
C SER A 264 -52.78 -18.04 -91.85
N ALA A 265 -52.28 -19.09 -91.17
CA ALA A 265 -50.89 -19.42 -90.79
C ALA A 265 -50.21 -18.49 -89.75
N GLU A 266 -50.26 -17.17 -89.92
CA GLU A 266 -49.52 -16.26 -89.04
C GLU A 266 -50.13 -16.15 -87.63
N LEU A 267 -51.46 -16.22 -87.54
CA LEU A 267 -52.20 -16.29 -86.28
C LEU A 267 -51.93 -17.61 -85.52
N GLU A 268 -51.70 -18.72 -86.23
CA GLU A 268 -51.35 -20.00 -85.62
C GLU A 268 -49.93 -19.99 -85.05
N ILE A 269 -48.97 -19.40 -85.76
CA ILE A 269 -47.61 -19.19 -85.27
C ILE A 269 -47.62 -18.28 -84.04
N LYS A 270 -48.38 -17.17 -84.08
CA LYS A 270 -48.51 -16.25 -82.96
C LYS A 270 -49.24 -16.87 -81.77
N ASN A 271 -50.25 -17.70 -82.00
CA ASN A 271 -50.89 -18.47 -80.93
C ASN A 271 -49.95 -19.52 -80.33
N ALA A 272 -49.08 -20.15 -81.13
CA ALA A 272 -48.05 -21.06 -80.64
C ALA A 272 -46.96 -20.32 -79.83
N GLU A 273 -46.57 -19.12 -80.26
CA GLU A 273 -45.64 -18.23 -79.54
C GLU A 273 -46.23 -17.77 -78.19
N VAL A 274 -47.50 -17.37 -78.16
CA VAL A 274 -48.21 -17.02 -76.92
C VAL A 274 -48.32 -18.24 -75.99
N ALA A 275 -48.59 -19.43 -76.52
CA ALA A 275 -48.62 -20.66 -75.72
C ALA A 275 -47.24 -21.00 -75.12
N ALA A 276 -46.15 -20.79 -75.88
CA ALA A 276 -44.79 -20.97 -75.39
C ALA A 276 -44.44 -19.96 -74.28
N LEU A 277 -44.73 -18.67 -74.49
CA LEU A 277 -44.53 -17.63 -73.49
C LEU A 277 -45.36 -17.86 -72.22
N GLN A 278 -46.56 -18.42 -72.36
CA GLN A 278 -47.41 -18.75 -71.22
C GLN A 278 -46.85 -19.93 -70.42
N LYS A 279 -46.25 -20.92 -71.09
CA LYS A 279 -45.51 -22.01 -70.45
C LYS A 279 -44.26 -21.51 -69.74
N ASP A 280 -43.51 -20.60 -70.35
CA ASP A 280 -42.32 -20.00 -69.74
C ASP A 280 -42.68 -19.14 -68.53
N LYS A 281 -43.77 -18.37 -68.61
CA LYS A 281 -44.33 -17.64 -67.46
C LYS A 281 -44.70 -18.58 -66.31
N GLU A 282 -45.30 -19.74 -66.60
CA GLU A 282 -45.64 -20.73 -65.59
C GLU A 282 -44.38 -21.36 -64.96
N ASN A 283 -43.34 -21.61 -65.76
CA ASN A 283 -42.04 -22.10 -65.27
C ASN A 283 -41.35 -21.07 -64.38
N LEU A 284 -41.29 -19.79 -64.80
CA LEU A 284 -40.77 -18.71 -63.97
C LEU A 284 -41.56 -18.56 -62.67
N ALA A 285 -42.89 -18.68 -62.69
CA ALA A 285 -43.70 -18.62 -61.48
C ALA A 285 -43.37 -19.77 -60.50
N LYS A 286 -43.09 -20.97 -61.01
CA LYS A 286 -42.65 -22.12 -60.20
C LYS A 286 -41.25 -21.89 -59.62
N GLU A 287 -40.32 -21.37 -60.41
CA GLU A 287 -38.98 -21.01 -59.93
C GLU A 287 -39.04 -19.93 -58.84
N LEU A 288 -39.83 -18.88 -59.05
CA LEU A 288 -40.03 -17.79 -58.07
C LEU A 288 -40.64 -18.33 -56.77
N ALA A 289 -41.61 -19.25 -56.86
CA ALA A 289 -42.18 -19.93 -55.69
C ALA A 289 -41.12 -20.76 -54.93
N MET A 290 -40.24 -21.47 -55.65
CA MET A 290 -39.14 -22.23 -55.04
C MET A 290 -38.11 -21.31 -54.37
N THR A 291 -37.74 -20.20 -55.02
CA THR A 291 -36.78 -19.23 -54.44
C THR A 291 -37.35 -18.53 -53.21
N ASN A 292 -38.65 -18.19 -53.21
CA ASN A 292 -39.29 -17.58 -52.04
C ASN A 292 -39.31 -18.55 -50.85
N LYS A 293 -39.61 -19.83 -51.09
CA LYS A 293 -39.56 -20.87 -50.05
C LYS A 293 -38.14 -21.05 -49.49
N LEU A 294 -37.12 -20.96 -50.35
CA LEU A 294 -35.73 -21.00 -49.91
C LEU A 294 -35.37 -19.76 -49.07
N LEU A 295 -35.82 -18.58 -49.49
CA LEU A 295 -35.62 -17.32 -48.77
C LEU A 295 -36.25 -17.36 -47.37
N GLU A 296 -37.49 -17.85 -47.25
CA GLU A 296 -38.16 -18.06 -45.96
C GLU A 296 -37.34 -18.99 -45.05
N SER A 297 -36.85 -20.13 -45.58
CA SER A 297 -36.00 -21.04 -44.81
C SER A 297 -34.68 -20.40 -44.35
N VAL A 298 -34.07 -19.55 -45.18
CA VAL A 298 -32.86 -18.80 -44.81
C VAL A 298 -33.18 -17.77 -43.72
N GLN A 299 -34.30 -17.06 -43.83
CA GLN A 299 -34.72 -16.07 -42.85
C GLN A 299 -35.06 -16.69 -41.49
N GLU A 300 -35.69 -17.88 -41.47
CA GLU A 300 -35.90 -18.66 -40.25
C GLU A 300 -34.57 -19.06 -39.59
N LYS A 301 -33.59 -19.53 -40.38
CA LYS A 301 -32.25 -19.85 -39.87
C LYS A 301 -31.53 -18.61 -39.35
N GLU A 302 -31.64 -17.48 -40.05
CA GLU A 302 -31.07 -16.21 -39.62
C GLU A 302 -31.68 -15.76 -38.28
N ASN A 303 -33.00 -15.85 -38.15
CA ASN A 303 -33.70 -15.53 -36.89
C ASN A 303 -33.25 -16.45 -35.76
N LEU A 304 -33.11 -17.76 -36.02
CA LEU A 304 -32.61 -18.71 -35.02
C LEU A 304 -31.18 -18.37 -34.59
N LEU A 305 -30.29 -18.05 -35.53
CA LEU A 305 -28.91 -17.66 -35.24
C LEU A 305 -28.85 -16.34 -34.46
N ARG A 306 -29.71 -15.36 -34.80
CA ARG A 306 -29.83 -14.10 -34.05
C ARG A 306 -30.29 -14.34 -32.61
N SER A 307 -31.28 -15.21 -32.39
CA SER A 307 -31.72 -15.58 -31.04
C SER A 307 -30.63 -16.30 -30.26
N GLN A 308 -29.86 -17.20 -30.90
CA GLN A 308 -28.72 -17.86 -30.27
C GLN A 308 -27.61 -16.86 -29.91
N LEU A 309 -27.29 -15.92 -30.80
CA LEU A 309 -26.31 -14.87 -30.55
C LEU A 309 -26.69 -14.04 -29.33
N LEU A 310 -27.94 -13.54 -29.27
CA LEU A 310 -28.43 -12.77 -28.13
C LEU A 310 -28.35 -13.56 -26.81
N ALA A 311 -28.71 -14.85 -26.83
CA ALA A 311 -28.58 -15.71 -25.65
C ALA A 311 -27.10 -15.86 -25.21
N THR A 312 -26.18 -16.01 -26.15
CA THR A 312 -24.74 -16.08 -25.83
C THR A 312 -24.19 -14.76 -25.30
N GLU A 313 -24.63 -13.63 -25.85
CA GLU A 313 -24.24 -12.29 -25.37
C GLU A 313 -24.73 -12.04 -23.94
N GLU A 314 -25.93 -12.50 -23.59
CA GLU A 314 -26.45 -12.40 -22.21
C GLU A 314 -25.65 -13.27 -21.24
N ILE A 315 -25.26 -14.49 -21.66
CA ILE A 315 -24.37 -15.36 -20.87
C ILE A 315 -22.99 -14.70 -20.69
N LEU A 316 -22.43 -14.08 -21.73
CA LEU A 316 -21.15 -13.39 -21.61
C LEU A 316 -21.24 -12.17 -20.69
N ARG A 317 -22.30 -11.36 -20.83
CA ARG A 317 -22.52 -10.19 -19.97
C ARG A 317 -22.64 -10.57 -18.49
N SER A 318 -23.38 -11.64 -18.18
CA SER A 318 -23.48 -12.14 -16.80
C SER A 318 -22.14 -12.68 -16.28
N ARG A 319 -21.33 -13.34 -17.11
CA ARG A 319 -19.98 -13.78 -16.75
C ARG A 319 -19.04 -12.60 -16.48
N GLU A 320 -19.07 -11.56 -17.32
CA GLU A 320 -18.28 -10.34 -17.11
C GLU A 320 -18.65 -9.64 -15.80
N GLU A 321 -19.94 -9.60 -15.46
CA GLU A 321 -20.39 -9.04 -14.17
C GLU A 321 -19.86 -9.84 -12.98
N ILE A 322 -19.88 -11.17 -13.04
CA ILE A 322 -19.31 -12.04 -12.00
C ILE A 322 -17.81 -11.78 -11.85
N ILE A 323 -17.06 -11.74 -12.95
CA ILE A 323 -15.61 -11.47 -12.93
C ILE A 323 -15.31 -10.09 -12.32
N SER A 324 -16.10 -9.07 -12.66
CA SER A 324 -15.98 -7.72 -12.09
C SER A 324 -16.31 -7.68 -10.60
N ASN A 325 -17.32 -8.43 -10.15
CA ASN A 325 -17.66 -8.56 -8.74
C ASN A 325 -16.56 -9.29 -7.95
N ASP A 326 -16.04 -10.39 -8.49
CA ASP A 326 -14.95 -11.16 -7.88
C ASP A 326 -13.65 -10.34 -7.80
N ALA A 327 -13.35 -9.52 -8.81
CA ALA A 327 -12.22 -8.58 -8.77
C ALA A 327 -12.40 -7.55 -7.64
N ARG A 328 -13.57 -6.90 -7.56
CA ARG A 328 -13.87 -5.95 -6.48
C ARG A 328 -13.83 -6.60 -5.09
N GLN A 329 -14.22 -7.87 -4.98
CA GLN A 329 -14.17 -8.60 -3.72
C GLN A 329 -12.72 -8.90 -3.31
N ARG A 330 -11.87 -9.34 -4.24
CA ARG A 330 -10.44 -9.54 -4.00
C ARG A 330 -9.75 -8.25 -3.56
N ASP A 331 -10.07 -7.11 -4.17
CA ASP A 331 -9.51 -5.82 -3.77
C ASP A 331 -9.92 -5.45 -2.33
N LYS A 332 -11.19 -5.68 -1.96
CA LYS A 332 -11.68 -5.44 -0.59
C LYS A 332 -10.98 -6.36 0.42
N GLU A 333 -10.77 -7.63 0.06
CA GLU A 333 -10.06 -8.59 0.90
C GLU A 333 -8.59 -8.22 1.06
N GLN A 334 -7.92 -7.80 -0.02
CA GLN A 334 -6.54 -7.32 0.02
C GLN A 334 -6.39 -6.07 0.90
N ILE A 335 -7.33 -5.13 0.83
CA ILE A 335 -7.33 -3.94 1.70
C ILE A 335 -7.47 -4.35 3.17
N ARG A 336 -8.36 -5.31 3.47
CA ARG A 336 -8.52 -5.82 4.84
C ARG A 336 -7.25 -6.54 5.32
N GLU A 337 -6.65 -7.38 4.49
CA GLU A 337 -5.41 -8.09 4.81
C GLU A 337 -4.28 -7.09 5.07
N ASN A 338 -4.12 -6.07 4.23
CA ASN A 338 -3.14 -5.01 4.42
C ASN A 338 -3.38 -4.23 5.72
N SER A 339 -4.64 -3.95 6.08
CA SER A 339 -5.01 -3.31 7.34
C SER A 339 -4.64 -4.18 8.54
N LEU A 340 -4.99 -5.47 8.52
CA LEU A 340 -4.65 -6.42 9.57
C LEU A 340 -3.12 -6.60 9.71
N GLN A 341 -2.40 -6.62 8.59
CA GLN A 341 -0.95 -6.70 8.59
C GLN A 341 -0.31 -5.44 9.21
N ALA A 342 -0.88 -4.26 8.95
CA ALA A 342 -0.45 -3.02 9.59
C ALA A 342 -0.68 -3.06 11.11
N GLU A 343 -1.86 -3.51 11.57
CA GLU A 343 -2.17 -3.70 12.99
C GLU A 343 -1.21 -4.72 13.65
N LEU A 344 -0.96 -5.87 13.02
CA LEU A 344 0.00 -6.86 13.51
C LEU A 344 1.41 -6.28 13.62
N SER A 345 1.83 -5.45 12.66
CA SER A 345 3.12 -4.76 12.71
C SER A 345 3.21 -3.77 13.87
N ALA A 346 2.12 -3.07 14.18
CA ALA A 346 2.03 -2.14 15.30
C ALA A 346 2.13 -2.88 16.64
N VAL A 347 1.34 -3.95 16.82
CA VAL A 347 1.39 -4.79 18.02
C VAL A 347 2.79 -5.41 18.21
N ARG A 348 3.44 -5.88 17.12
CA ARG A 348 4.82 -6.39 17.20
C ARG A 348 5.81 -5.33 17.69
N LYS A 349 5.67 -4.08 17.24
CA LYS A 349 6.49 -2.95 17.71
C LYS A 349 6.25 -2.70 19.20
N GLU A 350 5.00 -2.66 19.64
CA GLU A 350 4.64 -2.49 21.06
C GLU A 350 5.22 -3.62 21.93
N CYS A 351 5.07 -4.88 21.51
CA CYS A 351 5.66 -6.01 22.22
C CYS A 351 7.19 -5.91 22.29
N SER A 352 7.85 -5.43 21.23
CA SER A 352 9.31 -5.23 21.24
C SER A 352 9.75 -4.12 22.20
N ALA A 353 8.97 -3.04 22.28
CA ALA A 353 9.20 -1.95 23.22
C ALA A 353 8.99 -2.43 24.67
N LEU A 354 7.93 -3.18 24.94
CA LEU A 354 7.66 -3.79 26.25
C LEU A 354 8.77 -4.76 26.64
N ARG A 355 9.24 -5.63 25.74
CA ARG A 355 10.38 -6.52 26.02
C ARG A 355 11.63 -5.75 26.40
N SER A 356 11.92 -4.66 25.70
CA SER A 356 13.07 -3.79 26.00
C SER A 356 12.91 -3.10 27.36
N SER A 357 11.70 -2.64 27.69
CA SER A 357 11.39 -2.06 29.00
C SER A 357 11.53 -3.06 30.13
N VAL A 358 10.97 -4.26 29.99
CA VAL A 358 11.09 -5.35 30.98
C VAL A 358 12.55 -5.71 31.18
N PHE A 359 13.30 -5.80 30.09
CA PHE A 359 14.73 -6.06 30.15
C PHE A 359 15.49 -4.99 30.94
N ASN A 360 15.25 -3.71 30.65
CA ASN A 360 15.89 -2.59 31.35
C ASN A 360 15.51 -2.56 32.85
N SER A 361 14.24 -2.81 33.17
CA SER A 361 13.80 -2.94 34.57
C SER A 361 14.49 -4.12 35.27
N GLY A 362 14.66 -5.26 34.58
CA GLY A 362 15.40 -6.40 35.10
C GLY A 362 16.87 -6.08 35.40
N ASN A 363 17.54 -5.33 34.52
CA ASN A 363 18.88 -4.79 34.80
C ASN A 363 18.91 -3.92 36.05
N ARG A 364 17.95 -2.99 36.17
CA ARG A 364 17.88 -2.08 37.32
C ARG A 364 17.66 -2.85 38.63
N ILE A 365 16.82 -3.88 38.62
CA ILE A 365 16.62 -4.75 39.78
C ILE A 365 17.93 -5.44 40.17
N ARG A 366 18.67 -6.02 39.22
CA ARG A 366 19.98 -6.64 39.52
C ARG A 366 20.97 -5.66 40.13
N VAL A 367 21.04 -4.43 39.61
CA VAL A 367 21.90 -3.38 40.17
C VAL A 367 21.49 -3.04 41.60
N LEU A 368 20.19 -2.84 41.85
CA LEU A 368 19.67 -2.56 43.18
C LEU A 368 19.93 -3.71 44.16
N GLU A 369 19.89 -4.96 43.70
CA GLU A 369 20.24 -6.12 44.53
C GLU A 369 21.72 -6.11 44.93
N VAL A 370 22.62 -5.76 44.01
CA VAL A 370 24.06 -5.61 44.33
C VAL A 370 24.29 -4.45 45.29
N GLU A 371 23.70 -3.29 45.05
CA GLU A 371 23.78 -2.12 45.95
C GLU A 371 23.27 -2.47 47.36
N LYS A 372 22.15 -3.20 47.44
CA LYS A 372 21.62 -3.70 48.72
C LYS A 372 22.62 -4.60 49.45
N GLN A 373 23.26 -5.54 48.75
CA GLN A 373 24.26 -6.43 49.37
C GLN A 373 25.48 -5.66 49.86
N GLN A 374 25.94 -4.67 49.10
CA GLN A 374 27.04 -3.81 49.52
C GLN A 374 26.71 -3.04 50.81
N LEU A 375 25.51 -2.42 50.87
CA LEU A 375 25.07 -1.71 52.08
C LEU A 375 24.96 -2.63 53.30
N LEU A 376 24.52 -3.87 53.12
CA LEU A 376 24.49 -4.85 54.21
C LEU A 376 25.88 -5.19 54.73
N GLU A 377 26.88 -5.29 53.84
CA GLU A 377 28.25 -5.57 54.25
C GLU A 377 28.91 -4.36 54.94
N GLU A 378 28.67 -3.16 54.42
CA GLU A 378 29.08 -1.91 55.08
C GLU A 378 28.47 -1.78 56.48
N LEU A 379 27.22 -2.18 56.64
CA LEU A 379 26.54 -2.19 57.94
C LEU A 379 27.18 -3.18 58.91
N LYS A 380 27.47 -4.42 58.48
CA LYS A 380 28.17 -5.40 59.33
C LYS A 380 29.55 -4.91 59.76
N GLU A 381 30.29 -4.29 58.84
CA GLU A 381 31.61 -3.74 59.13
C GLU A 381 31.52 -2.57 60.12
N ALA A 382 30.50 -1.71 59.99
CA ALA A 382 30.23 -0.65 60.96
C ALA A 382 29.87 -1.20 62.34
N GLU A 383 29.02 -2.23 62.42
CA GLU A 383 28.68 -2.93 63.67
C GLU A 383 29.92 -3.51 64.34
N LYS A 384 30.81 -4.15 63.56
CA LYS A 384 32.08 -4.67 64.07
C LYS A 384 32.96 -3.54 64.65
N ARG A 385 33.09 -2.42 63.95
CA ARG A 385 33.86 -1.25 64.44
C ARG A 385 33.29 -0.71 65.75
N ILE A 386 31.97 -0.69 65.92
CA ILE A 386 31.33 -0.26 67.17
C ILE A 386 31.74 -1.20 68.32
N ILE A 387 31.77 -2.52 68.08
CA ILE A 387 32.21 -3.50 69.07
C ILE A 387 33.67 -3.26 69.45
N ASP A 388 34.57 -3.11 68.46
CA ASP A 388 36.00 -2.87 68.69
C ASP A 388 36.27 -1.58 69.48
N ILE A 389 35.54 -0.50 69.16
CA ILE A 389 35.61 0.77 69.91
C ILE A 389 35.10 0.57 71.34
N GLY A 390 34.02 -0.20 71.53
CA GLY A 390 33.50 -0.55 72.86
C GLY A 390 34.54 -1.27 73.73
N GLU A 391 35.28 -2.22 73.16
CA GLU A 391 36.36 -2.91 73.84
C GLU A 391 37.52 -1.96 74.21
N LEU A 392 37.92 -1.09 73.30
CA LEU A 392 38.95 -0.08 73.57
C LEU A 392 38.53 0.89 74.68
N LEU A 393 37.28 1.35 74.65
CA LEU A 393 36.72 2.23 75.67
C LEU A 393 36.68 1.54 77.05
N SER A 394 36.35 0.24 77.08
CA SER A 394 36.35 -0.56 78.29
C SER A 394 37.76 -0.72 78.88
N LYS A 395 38.76 -1.04 78.04
CA LYS A 395 40.17 -1.09 78.44
C LYS A 395 40.65 0.25 79.01
N GLU A 396 40.27 1.35 78.38
CA GLU A 396 40.65 2.69 78.84
C GLU A 396 39.95 3.07 80.15
N HIS A 397 38.67 2.73 80.31
CA HIS A 397 37.97 2.85 81.60
C HIS A 397 38.66 2.05 82.70
N GLN A 398 39.10 0.83 82.41
CA GLN A 398 39.80 0.00 83.39
C GLN A 398 41.14 0.60 83.80
N LYS A 399 41.94 1.10 82.84
CA LYS A 399 43.17 1.84 83.15
C LYS A 399 42.91 3.08 84.00
N ASN A 400 41.92 3.88 83.63
CA ASN A 400 41.54 5.07 84.38
C ASN A 400 41.14 4.72 85.81
N LEU A 401 40.40 3.62 86.00
CA LEU A 401 40.05 3.11 87.33
C LEU A 401 41.30 2.71 88.13
N SER A 402 42.23 1.96 87.53
CA SER A 402 43.50 1.56 88.18
C SER A 402 44.37 2.77 88.53
N LEU A 403 44.44 3.79 87.67
CA LEU A 403 45.15 5.04 87.95
C LEU A 403 44.50 5.79 89.11
N LEU A 404 43.16 5.88 89.15
CA LEU A 404 42.42 6.47 90.27
C LEU A 404 42.71 5.75 91.60
N GLU A 405 42.73 4.42 91.59
CA GLU A 405 43.12 3.60 92.75
C GLU A 405 44.57 3.87 93.17
N GLU A 406 45.49 4.00 92.21
CA GLU A 406 46.90 4.30 92.47
C GLU A 406 47.11 5.71 93.03
N VAL A 407 46.47 6.73 92.45
CA VAL A 407 46.46 8.10 93.01
C VAL A 407 45.86 8.10 94.42
N GLY A 408 44.78 7.34 94.65
CA GLY A 408 44.19 7.15 95.97
C GLY A 408 45.19 6.56 96.97
N ARG A 409 45.92 5.50 96.59
CA ARG A 409 46.99 4.90 97.41
C ARG A 409 48.13 5.89 97.69
N LEU A 410 48.60 6.60 96.66
CA LEU A 410 49.70 7.57 96.80
C LEU A 410 49.31 8.72 97.74
N ARG A 411 48.07 9.23 97.66
CA ARG A 411 47.56 10.23 98.61
C ARG A 411 47.58 9.74 100.06
N LEU A 412 47.35 8.46 100.29
CA LEU A 412 47.39 7.86 101.64
C LEU A 412 48.82 7.66 102.15
N THR A 413 49.80 7.45 101.26
CA THR A 413 51.21 7.27 101.65
C THR A 413 51.96 8.60 101.83
N THR A 414 51.60 9.66 101.11
CA THR A 414 52.21 10.99 101.23
C THR A 414 51.59 11.84 102.35
N GLY A 415 51.18 11.25 103.47
CA GLY A 415 50.60 11.95 104.62
C GLY A 415 51.53 12.97 105.32
N GLY A 416 52.64 13.37 104.70
CA GLY A 416 53.54 14.43 105.13
C GLY A 416 53.79 15.44 104.01
N ALA A 417 53.74 16.73 104.34
CA ALA A 417 53.94 17.85 103.43
C ALA A 417 55.25 17.69 102.61
N LEU A 418 55.11 17.39 101.33
CA LEU A 418 56.21 17.41 100.37
C LEU A 418 56.73 18.85 100.24
N SER A 419 58.06 19.02 100.32
CA SER A 419 58.74 20.28 100.04
C SER A 419 58.45 20.75 98.61
N GLU A 420 58.17 22.03 98.44
CA GLU A 420 57.84 22.69 97.16
C GLU A 420 58.89 22.41 96.07
N ALA A 421 60.17 22.27 96.46
CA ALA A 421 61.26 21.93 95.56
C ALA A 421 61.21 20.48 95.03
N ALA A 422 60.76 19.53 95.87
CA ALA A 422 60.59 18.14 95.44
C ALA A 422 59.37 18.00 94.52
N PHE A 423 58.30 18.75 94.79
CA PHE A 423 57.11 18.78 93.94
C PHE A 423 57.41 19.35 92.54
N THR A 424 58.11 20.48 92.46
CA THR A 424 58.50 21.08 91.18
C THR A 424 59.44 20.20 90.37
N SER A 425 60.37 19.49 91.01
CA SER A 425 61.22 18.50 90.33
C SER A 425 60.41 17.35 89.73
N ILE A 426 59.43 16.83 90.47
CA ILE A 426 58.56 15.74 89.99
C ILE A 426 57.69 16.22 88.83
N VAL A 427 57.13 17.43 88.92
CA VAL A 427 56.32 18.02 87.83
C VAL A 427 57.16 18.21 86.57
N ASN A 428 58.37 18.75 86.66
CA ASN A 428 59.26 18.94 85.51
C ASN A 428 59.67 17.60 84.87
N ASP A 429 59.95 16.57 85.67
CA ASP A 429 60.26 15.23 85.16
C ASP A 429 59.05 14.60 84.45
N ILE A 430 57.85 14.78 84.99
CA ILE A 430 56.60 14.33 84.38
C ILE A 430 56.35 15.07 83.05
N GLU A 431 56.48 16.40 83.03
CA GLU A 431 56.32 17.22 81.82
C GLU A 431 57.32 16.82 80.73
N LYS A 432 58.56 16.55 81.11
CA LYS A 432 59.58 16.05 80.19
C LYS A 432 59.21 14.68 79.61
N GLN A 433 58.79 13.73 80.46
CA GLN A 433 58.36 12.41 79.98
C GLN A 433 57.15 12.49 79.05
N PHE A 434 56.16 13.33 79.36
CA PHE A 434 55.02 13.56 78.47
C PHE A 434 55.45 14.18 77.15
N SER A 435 56.33 15.18 77.18
CA SER A 435 56.83 15.85 75.97
C SER A 435 57.57 14.87 75.06
N GLU A 436 58.46 14.05 75.63
CA GLU A 436 59.18 13.00 74.89
C GLU A 436 58.23 11.94 74.32
N HIS A 437 57.22 11.52 75.08
CA HIS A 437 56.22 10.57 74.63
C HIS A 437 55.41 11.11 73.44
N TYR A 438 54.92 12.35 73.53
CA TYR A 438 54.13 12.96 72.46
C TYR A 438 54.97 13.29 71.23
N GLU A 439 56.21 13.75 71.38
CA GLU A 439 57.11 13.94 70.23
C GLU A 439 57.39 12.62 69.51
N LYS A 440 57.60 11.52 70.25
CA LYS A 440 57.75 10.19 69.65
C LYS A 440 56.50 9.76 68.88
N LYS A 441 55.30 9.95 69.47
CA LYS A 441 54.01 9.66 68.82
C LYS A 441 53.79 10.51 67.56
N LEU A 442 54.10 11.80 67.62
CA LEU A 442 54.03 12.70 66.46
C LEU A 442 55.03 12.32 65.37
N GLY A 443 56.22 11.86 65.75
CA GLY A 443 57.20 11.28 64.82
C GLY A 443 56.63 10.10 64.04
N GLN A 444 55.98 9.15 64.73
CA GLN A 444 55.34 7.99 64.11
C GLN A 444 54.22 8.40 63.14
N TYR A 445 53.35 9.34 63.52
CA TYR A 445 52.30 9.82 62.62
C TYR A 445 52.86 10.54 61.39
N ARG A 446 53.95 11.29 61.53
CA ARG A 446 54.63 11.92 60.38
C ARG A 446 55.18 10.87 59.42
N GLU A 447 55.73 9.78 59.92
CA GLU A 447 56.25 8.66 59.12
C GLU A 447 55.12 7.92 58.37
N GLU A 448 54.07 7.51 59.08
CA GLU A 448 52.88 6.86 58.49
C GLU A 448 52.22 7.73 57.41
N MET A 449 52.14 9.04 57.64
CA MET A 449 51.56 9.97 56.67
C MET A 449 52.45 10.13 55.44
N ASN A 450 53.77 10.11 55.61
CA ASN A 450 54.71 10.14 54.50
C ASN A 450 54.62 8.86 53.64
N ASP A 451 54.51 7.69 54.28
CA ASP A 451 54.30 6.41 53.59
C ASP A 451 53.02 6.40 52.77
N TYR A 452 51.93 6.97 53.32
CA TYR A 452 50.68 7.13 52.58
C TYR A 452 50.83 8.01 51.34
N TYR A 453 51.55 9.14 51.44
CA TYR A 453 51.79 10.01 50.29
C TYR A 453 52.62 9.32 49.20
N VAL A 454 53.67 8.60 49.58
CA VAL A 454 54.49 7.80 48.64
C VAL A 454 53.64 6.72 47.96
N TYR A 455 52.78 6.05 48.72
CA TYR A 455 51.85 5.07 48.16
C TYR A 455 50.88 5.70 47.15
N ALA A 456 50.27 6.84 47.49
CA ALA A 456 49.35 7.55 46.61
C ALA A 456 50.03 8.02 45.31
N GLU A 457 51.25 8.54 45.39
CA GLU A 457 52.05 8.94 44.22
C GLU A 457 52.31 7.75 43.29
N ASN A 458 52.64 6.57 43.85
CA ASN A 458 52.84 5.36 43.08
C ASN A 458 51.55 4.88 42.37
N GLN A 459 50.40 5.02 43.02
CA GLN A 459 49.11 4.68 42.38
C GLN A 459 48.78 5.62 41.22
N LEU A 460 49.07 6.93 41.37
CA LEU A 460 48.93 7.91 40.29
C LEU A 460 49.85 7.56 39.11
N ARG A 461 51.14 7.27 39.37
CA ARG A 461 52.07 6.84 38.31
C ARG A 461 51.60 5.58 37.57
N ARG A 462 51.08 4.58 38.30
CA ARG A 462 50.52 3.36 37.68
C ARG A 462 49.32 3.66 36.79
N ARG A 463 48.40 4.50 37.26
CA ARG A 463 47.25 4.95 36.46
C ARG A 463 47.72 5.66 35.18
N ASP A 464 48.67 6.58 35.29
CA ASP A 464 49.16 7.34 34.15
C ASP A 464 49.91 6.45 33.14
N ALA A 465 50.63 5.43 33.62
CA ALA A 465 51.23 4.40 32.76
C ALA A 465 50.19 3.57 31.99
N LEU A 466 49.10 3.14 32.67
CA LEU A 466 48.01 2.41 32.02
C LEU A 466 47.28 3.27 30.98
N ILE A 467 47.09 4.56 31.25
CA ILE A 467 46.51 5.51 30.28
C ILE A 467 47.42 5.65 29.06
N ALA A 468 48.74 5.72 29.25
CA ALA A 468 49.70 5.77 28.14
C ALA A 468 49.67 4.49 27.29
N GLU A 469 49.63 3.31 27.91
CA GLU A 469 49.53 2.02 27.19
C GLU A 469 48.23 1.89 26.37
N LEU A 470 47.11 2.37 26.91
CA LEU A 470 45.82 2.37 26.21
C LEU A 470 45.79 3.38 25.05
N SER A 471 46.55 4.48 25.14
CA SER A 471 46.57 5.53 24.11
C SER A 471 47.44 5.18 22.88
N ILE A 472 48.34 4.19 22.98
CA ILE A 472 49.23 3.76 21.89
C ILE A 472 48.53 2.75 20.94
N ASN A 473 47.42 2.13 21.36
CA ASN A 473 46.71 1.10 20.61
C ASN A 473 45.53 1.63 19.76
N HIS A 474 45.52 2.93 19.42
CA HIS A 474 44.48 3.57 18.59
C HIS A 474 45.03 4.13 17.28
#